data_AF-W2HP83-F1
#
_entry.id   AF-W2HP83-F1
#
_cell.length_a   1.000
_cell.length_b   1.000
_cell.length_c   1.000
_cell.angle_alpha   90.00
_cell.angle_beta   90.00
_cell.angle_gamma   90.00
#
_symmetry.space_group_name_H-M   'P 1'
#
loop_
_entity.id
_entity.type
_entity.pdbx_description
1 polymer ?
#
loop_
_entity_poly.entity_id
_entity_poly.type
_entity_poly.pdbx_seq_one_letter_code
_entity_poly.pdbx_strand_id
1 'polypeptide(L)'
;MVRANRPASAFTNAQISGFYFRPCRDEYDEVVFEYFRCSTRTARPSKFIKEPVSAVDARRNNGRHGSLMNFVRHSTINLYGWMEWIVQSNLPLAFCESRTARRYTNLDPISMETLRAAMEGVTREVERKIAAELPARFG
;
A
#
# COMPACT_ATOMS: atom_id res chain seq x y z
N MET A 1 -16.15 6.89 -21.81
CA MET A 1 -15.96 6.59 -20.37
C MET A 1 -16.79 5.36 -20.02
N VAL A 2 -16.19 4.16 -20.09
CA VAL A 2 -16.87 2.94 -19.65
C VAL A 2 -16.77 2.91 -18.14
N ARG A 3 -17.89 3.16 -17.45
CA ARG A 3 -18.01 2.86 -16.02
C ARG A 3 -17.83 1.36 -15.87
N ALA A 4 -16.68 0.93 -15.37
CA ALA A 4 -16.53 -0.44 -14.89
C ALA A 4 -17.58 -0.64 -13.79
N ASN A 5 -18.61 -1.43 -14.09
CA ASN A 5 -19.63 -1.76 -13.12
C ASN A 5 -18.98 -2.71 -12.11
N ARG A 6 -18.46 -2.16 -11.01
CA ARG A 6 -17.89 -2.94 -9.91
C ARG A 6 -19.01 -3.88 -9.46
N PRO A 7 -18.80 -5.21 -9.47
CA PRO A 7 -19.81 -6.13 -8.94
C PRO A 7 -20.11 -5.69 -7.50
N ALA A 8 -21.39 -5.56 -7.16
CA ALA A 8 -21.79 -5.25 -5.80
C ALA A 8 -21.17 -6.31 -4.89
N SER A 9 -20.27 -5.90 -3.99
CA SER A 9 -19.69 -6.83 -3.04
C SER A 9 -20.82 -7.37 -2.18
N ALA A 10 -20.89 -8.69 -2.01
CA ALA A 10 -21.89 -9.35 -1.15
C ALA A 10 -21.82 -8.87 0.32
N PHE A 11 -20.76 -8.14 0.66
CA PHE A 11 -20.48 -7.64 1.99
C PHE A 11 -20.15 -6.15 1.96
N THR A 12 -20.51 -5.46 3.04
CA THR A 12 -20.19 -4.04 3.22
C THR A 12 -18.70 -3.85 3.51
N ASN A 13 -18.16 -2.67 3.19
CA ASN A 13 -16.79 -2.29 3.58
C ASN A 13 -16.55 -2.43 5.09
N ALA A 14 -17.59 -2.23 5.91
CA ALA A 14 -17.52 -2.42 7.37
C ALA A 14 -17.30 -3.89 7.75
N GLN A 15 -18.02 -4.84 7.14
CA GLN A 15 -17.85 -6.27 7.39
C GLN A 15 -16.47 -6.77 6.96
N ILE A 16 -16.02 -6.34 5.77
CA ILE A 16 -14.69 -6.69 5.25
C ILE A 16 -13.60 -6.09 6.15
N SER A 17 -13.75 -4.83 6.54
CA SER A 17 -12.81 -4.16 7.47
C SER A 17 -12.73 -4.89 8.81
N GLY A 18 -13.87 -5.26 9.41
CA GLY A 18 -13.90 -5.96 10.71
C GLY A 18 -13.27 -7.36 10.69
N PHE A 19 -13.25 -8.02 9.53
CA PHE A 19 -12.56 -9.31 9.37
C PHE A 19 -11.03 -9.14 9.31
N TYR A 20 -10.54 -8.17 8.55
CA TYR A 20 -9.11 -7.95 8.39
C TYR A 20 -8.49 -7.20 9.56
N PHE A 21 -9.18 -6.20 10.09
CA PHE A 21 -8.66 -5.26 11.08
C PHE A 21 -9.40 -5.44 12.40
N ARG A 22 -8.82 -6.25 13.29
CA ARG A 22 -9.37 -6.44 14.64
C ARG A 22 -8.75 -5.40 15.58
N PRO A 23 -9.54 -4.59 16.32
CA PRO A 23 -8.98 -3.62 17.25
C PRO A 23 -8.07 -4.30 18.27
N CYS A 24 -6.87 -3.76 18.49
CA CYS A 24 -6.02 -4.21 19.58
C CYS A 24 -6.64 -3.81 20.93
N ARG A 25 -6.45 -4.65 21.94
CA ARG A 25 -6.73 -4.32 23.33
C ARG A 25 -5.42 -4.22 24.10
N ASP A 26 -5.31 -3.24 24.97
CA ASP A 26 -4.15 -3.09 25.86
C ASP A 26 -4.23 -4.04 27.08
N GLU A 27 -3.31 -3.86 28.02
CA GLU A 27 -3.25 -4.62 29.27
C GLU A 27 -4.44 -4.37 30.21
N TYR A 28 -5.23 -3.32 29.95
CA TYR A 28 -6.43 -2.94 30.69
C TYR A 28 -7.73 -3.30 29.94
N ASP A 29 -7.64 -4.11 28.89
CA ASP A 29 -8.76 -4.52 28.02
C ASP A 29 -9.41 -3.37 27.23
N GLU A 30 -8.77 -2.19 27.22
CA GLU A 30 -9.25 -1.00 26.51
C GLU A 30 -8.86 -1.03 25.04
N VAL A 31 -9.74 -0.50 24.18
CA VAL A 31 -9.53 -0.50 22.73
C VAL A 31 -8.45 0.52 22.36
N VAL A 32 -7.33 0.02 21.83
CA VAL A 32 -6.27 0.88 21.32
C VAL A 32 -6.57 1.23 19.86
N PHE A 33 -7.22 2.36 19.64
CA PHE A 33 -7.63 2.82 18.30
C PHE A 33 -6.47 2.98 17.30
N GLU A 34 -5.25 3.15 17.80
CA GLU A 34 -4.05 3.38 16.97
C GLU A 34 -3.49 2.07 16.35
N TYR A 35 -3.94 0.89 16.81
CA TYR A 35 -3.41 -0.40 16.34
C TYR A 35 -4.50 -1.43 16.03
N PHE A 36 -4.37 -2.08 14.88
CA PHE A 36 -5.23 -3.21 14.47
C PHE A 36 -4.39 -4.48 14.26
N ARG A 37 -4.90 -5.63 14.69
CA ARG A 37 -4.36 -6.94 14.32
C ARG A 37 -4.93 -7.36 12.97
N CYS A 38 -4.03 -7.72 12.06
CA CYS A 38 -4.39 -8.34 10.80
C CYS A 38 -4.74 -9.82 11.01
N SER A 39 -5.93 -10.27 10.58
CA SER A 39 -6.36 -11.67 10.72
C SER A 39 -5.46 -12.68 10.00
N THR A 40 -4.68 -12.23 9.00
CA THR A 40 -3.74 -13.08 8.24
C THR A 40 -2.35 -13.19 8.87
N ARG A 41 -2.05 -12.48 9.97
CA ARG A 41 -0.71 -12.44 10.58
C ARG A 41 -0.76 -12.76 12.08
N THR A 42 0.01 -13.75 12.51
CA THR A 42 0.33 -13.94 13.93
C THR A 42 0.92 -12.65 14.50
N ALA A 43 0.42 -12.23 15.66
CA ALA A 43 0.71 -10.93 16.27
C ALA A 43 2.22 -10.67 16.35
N ARG A 44 2.71 -9.79 15.47
CA ARG A 44 4.01 -9.12 15.64
C ARG A 44 3.70 -7.66 15.97
N PRO A 45 4.37 -7.07 16.97
CA PRO A 45 4.17 -5.67 17.32
C PRO A 45 4.34 -4.81 16.08
N SER A 46 3.36 -3.93 15.87
CA SER A 46 3.41 -2.93 14.82
C SER A 46 4.61 -2.02 15.08
N LYS A 47 5.67 -2.15 14.28
CA LYS A 47 6.63 -1.05 14.10
C LYS A 47 6.11 0.01 13.12
N PHE A 48 4.84 -0.09 12.71
CA PHE A 48 4.16 0.97 12.01
C PHE A 48 3.77 2.00 13.07
N ILE A 49 4.37 3.19 12.96
CA ILE A 49 4.13 4.40 13.76
C ILE A 49 4.95 4.48 15.07
N LYS A 50 6.28 4.70 14.91
CA LYS A 50 7.10 5.77 15.55
C LYS A 50 8.58 5.39 15.51
N GLU A 51 9.23 5.66 14.38
CA GLU A 51 10.59 6.22 14.36
C GLU A 51 10.64 7.19 13.16
N PRO A 52 11.01 8.47 13.35
CA PRO A 52 11.35 9.32 12.22
C PRO A 52 12.64 8.75 11.62
N VAL A 53 12.53 7.86 10.63
CA VAL A 53 13.70 7.46 9.87
C VAL A 53 14.14 8.71 9.13
N SER A 54 15.21 9.32 9.63
CA SER A 54 15.86 10.41 8.95
C SER A 54 16.13 9.95 7.51
N ALA A 55 15.76 10.79 6.53
CA ALA A 55 15.82 10.48 5.10
C ALA A 55 17.26 10.25 4.55
N VAL A 56 18.22 9.98 5.44
CA VAL A 56 19.63 9.75 5.16
C VAL A 56 19.96 8.24 5.10
N ASP A 57 19.14 7.35 5.69
CA ASP A 57 19.50 5.92 5.82
C ASP A 57 18.96 4.99 4.72
N ALA A 58 18.09 5.47 3.82
CA ALA A 58 17.62 4.66 2.69
C ALA A 58 18.72 4.34 1.66
N ARG A 59 19.82 5.10 1.65
CA ARG A 59 21.00 4.78 0.83
C ARG A 59 21.88 3.66 1.42
N ARG A 60 21.69 3.29 2.69
CA ARG A 60 22.58 2.33 3.38
C ARG A 60 22.11 0.86 3.31
N ASN A 61 20.88 0.58 2.85
CA ASN A 61 20.34 -0.78 2.83
C ASN A 61 20.64 -1.57 1.53
N ASN A 62 21.63 -1.13 0.75
CA ASN A 62 22.10 -1.82 -0.47
C ASN A 62 22.73 -3.21 -0.20
N GLY A 63 22.86 -3.61 1.07
CA GLY A 63 23.52 -4.86 1.47
C GLY A 63 22.61 -6.03 1.83
N ARG A 64 21.28 -5.85 2.01
CA ARG A 64 20.37 -6.94 2.45
C ARG A 64 19.37 -7.44 1.41
N HIS A 65 19.21 -6.74 0.28
CA HIS A 65 18.41 -7.19 -0.88
C HIS A 65 19.27 -7.50 -2.11
N GLY A 66 20.58 -7.73 -1.90
CA GLY A 66 21.49 -8.11 -2.96
C GLY A 66 20.98 -9.34 -3.70
N SER A 67 20.85 -9.21 -5.03
CA SER A 67 20.51 -10.23 -6.05
C SER A 67 19.11 -10.17 -6.66
N LEU A 68 18.02 -9.82 -5.95
CA LEU A 68 16.67 -9.87 -6.56
C LEU A 68 16.35 -8.69 -7.49
N MET A 69 16.96 -7.52 -7.27
CA MET A 69 16.65 -6.30 -8.03
C MET A 69 17.16 -6.33 -9.48
N ASN A 70 18.10 -7.22 -9.82
CA ASN A 70 18.59 -7.38 -11.20
C ASN A 70 17.58 -8.12 -12.10
N PHE A 71 16.67 -8.90 -11.52
CA PHE A 71 15.66 -9.66 -12.28
C PHE A 71 14.35 -8.89 -12.50
N VAL A 72 14.17 -7.78 -11.78
CA VAL A 72 12.97 -6.94 -11.91
C VAL A 72 13.25 -5.85 -12.93
N ARG A 73 12.34 -5.68 -13.89
CA ARG A 73 12.45 -4.61 -14.89
C ARG A 73 12.53 -3.25 -14.20
N HIS A 74 13.46 -2.39 -14.61
CA HIS A 74 13.59 -1.02 -14.09
C HIS A 74 12.26 -0.25 -14.16
N SER A 75 11.46 -0.45 -15.21
CA SER A 75 10.13 0.15 -15.33
C SER A 75 9.19 -0.21 -14.18
N THR A 76 9.28 -1.43 -13.66
CA THR A 76 8.47 -1.90 -12.52
C THR A 76 8.94 -1.28 -11.22
N ILE A 77 10.26 -1.18 -11.02
CA ILE A 77 10.86 -0.50 -9.87
C ILE A 77 10.46 0.98 -9.87
N ASN A 78 10.50 1.62 -11.03
CA ASN A 78 10.12 3.02 -11.18
C ASN A 78 8.64 3.27 -10.87
N LEU A 79 7.75 2.44 -11.42
CA LEU A 79 6.31 2.53 -11.14
C LEU A 79 6.02 2.31 -9.65
N TYR A 80 6.65 1.31 -9.04
CA TYR A 80 6.50 1.06 -7.60
C TYR A 80 6.97 2.26 -6.76
N GLY A 81 8.13 2.84 -7.06
CA GLY A 81 8.65 4.00 -6.34
C GLY A 81 7.70 5.20 -6.39
N TRP A 82 7.09 5.47 -7.55
CA TRP A 82 6.07 6.52 -7.68
C TRP A 82 4.80 6.22 -6.86
N MET A 83 4.29 4.99 -6.92
CA MET A 83 3.12 4.58 -6.14
C MET A 83 3.38 4.67 -4.63
N GLU A 84 4.52 4.16 -4.18
CA GLU A 84 4.93 4.18 -2.77
C GLU A 84 4.97 5.61 -2.24
N TRP A 85 5.66 6.51 -2.96
CA TRP A 85 5.79 7.90 -2.53
C TRP A 85 4.42 8.59 -2.42
N ILE A 86 3.59 8.45 -3.45
CA ILE A 86 2.29 9.12 -3.50
C ILE A 86 1.35 8.60 -2.41
N VAL A 87 1.32 7.29 -2.19
CA VAL A 87 0.46 6.67 -1.16
C VAL A 87 0.95 6.99 0.25
N GLN A 88 2.25 6.85 0.53
CA GLN A 88 2.80 7.09 1.87
C GLN A 88 2.77 8.57 2.26
N SER A 89 3.00 9.47 1.31
CA SER A 89 2.99 10.92 1.55
C SER A 89 1.61 11.56 1.31
N ASN A 90 0.59 10.78 0.97
CA ASN A 90 -0.76 11.24 0.67
C ASN A 90 -0.79 12.42 -0.32
N LEU A 91 -0.06 12.29 -1.44
CA LEU A 91 0.08 13.34 -2.44
C LEU A 91 -0.96 13.19 -3.57
N PRO A 92 -1.34 14.28 -4.25
CA PRO A 92 -2.15 14.20 -5.46
C PRO A 92 -1.42 13.42 -6.56
N LEU A 93 -2.14 12.65 -7.38
CA LEU A 93 -1.55 11.93 -8.53
C LEU A 93 -0.84 12.88 -9.52
N ALA A 94 -1.30 14.14 -9.62
CA ALA A 94 -0.68 15.18 -10.43
C ALA A 94 0.77 15.48 -10.05
N PHE A 95 1.19 15.11 -8.83
CA PHE A 95 2.52 15.35 -8.33
C PHE A 95 3.62 14.70 -9.20
N CYS A 96 3.37 13.53 -9.79
CA CYS A 96 4.35 12.85 -10.64
C CYS A 96 4.72 13.64 -11.92
N GLU A 97 3.86 14.57 -12.35
CA GLU A 97 4.10 15.45 -13.50
C GLU A 97 4.67 16.82 -13.11
N SER A 98 4.77 17.10 -11.81
CA SER A 98 5.31 18.37 -11.32
C SER A 98 6.76 18.56 -11.74
N ARG A 99 7.09 19.75 -12.27
CA ARG A 99 8.47 20.13 -12.61
C ARG A 99 9.41 20.01 -11.41
N THR A 100 8.94 20.39 -10.22
CA THR A 100 9.72 20.30 -8.98
C THR A 100 10.01 18.85 -8.62
N ALA A 101 8.98 17.98 -8.66
CA ALA A 101 9.16 16.55 -8.37
C ALA A 101 10.17 15.92 -9.33
N ARG A 102 10.04 16.19 -10.63
CA ARG A 102 10.96 15.70 -11.67
C ARG A 102 12.39 16.23 -11.53
N ARG A 103 12.57 17.44 -10.99
CA ARG A 103 13.90 18.04 -10.79
C ARG A 103 14.67 17.41 -9.63
N TYR A 104 13.97 16.94 -8.60
CA TYR A 104 14.59 16.49 -7.35
C TYR A 104 14.50 14.97 -7.12
N THR A 105 13.81 14.24 -8.00
CA THR A 105 13.71 12.77 -7.94
C THR A 105 14.73 12.10 -8.87
N ASN A 106 15.10 10.86 -8.53
CA ASN A 106 15.84 9.96 -9.42
C ASN A 106 14.91 8.96 -10.15
N LEU A 107 13.59 9.09 -9.99
CA LEU A 107 12.61 8.28 -10.69
C LEU A 107 12.42 8.81 -12.12
N ASP A 108 12.33 7.90 -13.08
CA ASP A 108 12.02 8.26 -14.47
C ASP A 108 10.64 8.94 -14.53
N PRO A 109 10.51 10.04 -15.30
CA PRO A 109 9.25 10.75 -15.45
C PRO A 109 8.15 9.82 -15.95
N ILE A 110 7.00 9.84 -15.27
CA ILE A 110 5.78 9.15 -15.71
C ILE A 110 4.65 10.16 -15.93
N SER A 111 3.63 9.73 -16.66
CA SER A 111 2.36 10.46 -16.73
C SER A 111 1.45 10.06 -15.58
N MET A 112 0.59 10.98 -15.18
CA MET A 112 -0.48 10.72 -14.20
C MET A 112 -1.37 9.56 -14.67
N GLU A 113 -1.65 9.49 -15.98
CA GLU A 113 -2.49 8.44 -16.56
C GLU A 113 -1.87 7.05 -16.39
N THR A 114 -0.57 6.92 -16.68
CA THR A 114 0.16 5.66 -16.49
C THR A 114 0.19 5.24 -15.02
N LEU A 115 0.46 6.19 -14.12
CA LEU A 115 0.46 5.93 -12.69
C LEU A 115 -0.91 5.46 -12.19
N ARG A 116 -1.97 6.15 -12.62
CA ARG A 116 -3.35 5.84 -12.25
C ARG A 116 -3.73 4.44 -12.71
N ALA A 117 -3.47 4.09 -13.97
CA ALA A 117 -3.75 2.77 -14.52
C ALA A 117 -3.00 1.67 -13.74
N ALA A 118 -1.75 1.92 -13.36
CA ALA A 118 -0.98 0.99 -12.54
C ALA A 118 -1.59 0.81 -11.14
N MET A 119 -1.96 1.91 -10.47
CA MET A 119 -2.61 1.86 -9.16
C MET A 119 -3.96 1.13 -9.21
N GLU A 120 -4.78 1.40 -10.22
CA GLU A 120 -6.05 0.68 -10.44
C GLU A 120 -5.81 -0.82 -10.62
N GLY A 121 -4.76 -1.22 -11.36
CA GLY A 121 -4.35 -2.62 -11.49
C GLY A 121 -3.96 -3.25 -10.15
N VAL A 122 -3.15 -2.56 -9.35
CA VAL A 122 -2.76 -3.03 -8.01
C VAL A 122 -3.98 -3.15 -7.10
N THR A 123 -4.89 -2.17 -7.13
CA THR A 123 -6.14 -2.22 -6.36
C THR A 123 -6.96 -3.45 -6.72
N ARG A 124 -7.13 -3.76 -8.02
CA ARG A 124 -7.87 -4.96 -8.47
C ARG A 124 -7.21 -6.25 -8.00
N GLU A 125 -5.88 -6.34 -8.04
CA GLU A 125 -5.17 -7.53 -7.55
C GLU A 125 -5.29 -7.70 -6.04
N VAL A 126 -5.24 -6.60 -5.28
CA VAL A 126 -5.47 -6.61 -3.83
C VAL A 126 -6.91 -7.04 -3.53
N GLU A 127 -7.91 -6.48 -4.22
CA GLU A 127 -9.31 -6.88 -4.10
C GLU A 127 -9.51 -8.37 -4.41
N ARG A 128 -8.86 -8.88 -5.46
CA ARG A 128 -8.92 -10.30 -5.83
C ARG A 128 -8.33 -11.21 -4.75
N LYS A 129 -7.19 -10.83 -4.17
CA LYS A 129 -6.59 -11.57 -3.05
C LYS A 129 -7.47 -11.55 -1.81
N ILE A 130 -8.02 -10.39 -1.49
CA ILE A 130 -8.98 -10.23 -0.40
C ILE A 130 -10.21 -11.12 -0.65
N ALA A 131 -10.79 -11.09 -1.85
CA ALA A 131 -11.91 -11.93 -2.24
C ALA A 131 -11.63 -13.44 -2.13
N ALA A 132 -10.40 -13.87 -2.42
CA ALA A 132 -10.00 -15.27 -2.28
C ALA A 132 -9.85 -15.72 -0.81
N GLU A 133 -9.56 -14.79 0.10
CA GLU A 133 -9.40 -15.04 1.54
C GLU A 133 -10.70 -14.82 2.34
N LEU A 134 -11.66 -14.10 1.75
CA LEU A 134 -12.94 -13.78 2.38
C LEU A 134 -13.80 -15.04 2.62
N PRO A 135 -14.37 -15.24 3.83
CA PRO A 135 -15.23 -16.38 4.10
C PRO A 135 -16.58 -16.26 3.37
N ALA A 136 -17.18 -17.39 3.01
CA ALA A 136 -18.49 -17.45 2.33
C ALA A 136 -19.65 -16.85 3.14
N ARG A 137 -19.45 -16.68 4.44
CA ARG A 137 -20.36 -15.98 5.35
C ARG A 137 -19.53 -15.26 6.40
N PHE A 138 -19.85 -14.00 6.65
CA PHE A 138 -19.50 -13.37 7.91
C PHE A 138 -20.55 -13.78 8.95
N GLY A 139 -20.10 -14.01 10.19
CA GLY A 139 -20.98 -14.39 11.30
C GLY A 139 -22.08 -13.38 11.57
#